data_AF-A0A4Q2B0R6-F1
#
_entry.id   AF-A0A4Q2B0R6-F1
#
_cell.length_a   1.000
_cell.length_b   1.000
_cell.length_c   1.000
_cell.angle_alpha   90.00
_cell.angle_beta   90.00
_cell.angle_gamma   90.00
#
_symmetry.space_group_name_H-M   'P 1'
#
loop_
_entity.id
_entity.type
_entity.pdbx_description
1 polymer ?
#
loop_
_entity_poly.entity_id
_entity_poly.type
_entity_poly.pdbx_seq_one_letter_code
_entity_poly.pdbx_strand_id
1 'polypeptide(L)'
;MLKKEKTLNLTGRSLVNGTDVVRFDARLSSTGGTTTINTYVNDQELYEKNRREVRKDMNDFRQYVFDQEDELFDDVKTDESDTTATE
;
A
#
# COMPACT_ATOMS: atom_id res chain seq x y z
N MET A 1 25.33 15.19 0.57
CA MET A 1 24.21 14.83 -0.33
C MET A 1 23.06 14.34 0.53
N LEU A 2 21.91 15.01 0.51
CA LEU A 2 20.72 14.61 1.25
C LEU A 2 20.03 13.49 0.46
N LYS A 3 20.00 12.27 1.00
CA LYS A 3 19.15 11.21 0.44
C LYS A 3 17.72 11.51 0.84
N LYS A 4 16.86 11.78 -0.15
CA LYS A 4 15.42 11.90 0.06
C LYS A 4 14.83 10.49 -0.10
N GLU A 5 14.25 9.95 0.96
CA GLU A 5 13.53 8.68 0.94
C GLU A 5 12.08 8.95 1.31
N LYS A 6 11.13 8.58 0.45
CA LYS A 6 9.70 8.73 0.67
C LYS A 6 9.14 7.35 0.99
N THR A 7 8.68 7.18 2.23
CA THR A 7 7.97 5.97 2.65
C THR A 7 6.48 6.30 2.75
N LEU A 8 5.64 5.48 2.15
CA LEU A 8 4.19 5.58 2.29
C LEU A 8 3.68 4.40 3.10
N ASN A 9 2.94 4.69 4.18
CA ASN A 9 2.29 3.68 5.00
C ASN A 9 0.79 3.73 4.71
N LEU A 10 0.26 2.65 4.16
CA LEU A 10 -1.15 2.48 3.84
C LEU A 10 -1.79 1.49 4.81
N THR A 11 -2.96 1.82 5.32
CA THR A 11 -3.70 0.92 6.21
C THR A 11 -5.11 0.72 5.69
N GLY A 12 -5.50 -0.54 5.50
CA GLY A 12 -6.86 -0.95 5.13
C GLY A 12 -7.53 -1.67 6.29
N ARG A 13 -8.85 -1.57 6.37
CA ARG A 13 -9.66 -2.35 7.33
C ARG A 13 -10.90 -2.86 6.63
N SER A 14 -11.11 -4.16 6.67
CA SER A 14 -12.33 -4.81 6.21
C SER A 14 -13.30 -4.89 7.38
N LEU A 15 -14.37 -4.10 7.28
CA LEU A 15 -15.44 -4.03 8.26
C LEU A 15 -16.64 -4.81 7.71
N VAL A 16 -17.01 -5.89 8.39
CA VAL A 16 -18.20 -6.66 8.04
C VAL A 16 -19.21 -6.48 9.17
N ASN A 17 -20.39 -5.94 8.84
CA ASN A 17 -21.43 -5.59 9.82
C ASN A 17 -20.94 -4.66 10.95
N GLY A 18 -19.95 -3.80 10.67
CA GLY A 18 -19.38 -2.87 11.65
C GLY A 18 -18.32 -3.46 12.58
N THR A 19 -17.99 -4.75 12.42
CA THR A 19 -16.89 -5.42 13.13
C THR A 19 -15.66 -5.47 12.24
N ASP A 20 -14.50 -5.11 12.80
CA ASP A 20 -13.20 -5.19 12.13
C ASP A 20 -12.79 -6.67 12.00
N VAL A 21 -12.87 -7.20 10.78
CA VAL A 21 -12.60 -8.62 10.50
C VAL A 21 -11.14 -8.81 10.15
N VAL A 22 -10.64 -7.97 9.26
CA VAL A 22 -9.27 -8.02 8.77
C VAL A 22 -8.71 -6.62 8.68
N ARG A 23 -7.50 -6.47 9.17
CA ARG A 23 -6.69 -5.27 9.03
C ARG A 23 -5.55 -5.54 8.06
N PHE A 24 -5.36 -4.62 7.13
CA PHE A 24 -4.25 -4.61 6.19
C PHE A 24 -3.31 -3.46 6.53
N ASP A 25 -2.02 -3.74 6.48
CA ASP A 25 -0.97 -2.74 6.64
C ASP A 25 -0.01 -2.93 5.48
N ALA A 26 0.22 -1.89 4.70
CA ALA A 26 1.15 -1.91 3.60
C ALA A 26 2.16 -0.79 3.75
N ARG A 27 3.42 -1.12 3.42
CA ARG A 27 4.52 -0.18 3.43
C ARG A 27 5.19 -0.17 2.07
N LEU A 28 5.18 1.01 1.48
CA LEU A 28 5.77 1.35 0.19
C LEU A 28 7.01 2.20 0.41
N SER A 29 8.04 1.98 -0.39
CA SER A 29 9.25 2.80 -0.35
C SER A 29 9.64 3.27 -1.74
N SER A 30 9.96 4.55 -1.86
CA SER A 30 10.31 5.21 -3.13
C SER A 30 11.67 4.79 -3.68
N THR A 31 12.50 4.15 -2.86
CA THR A 31 13.89 3.79 -3.18
C THR A 31 13.98 2.44 -3.93
N GLY A 32 12.85 1.93 -4.47
CA GLY A 32 12.79 0.62 -5.12
C GLY A 32 12.77 -0.57 -4.15
N GLY A 33 12.45 -0.32 -2.88
CA GLY A 33 12.40 -1.34 -1.83
C GLY A 33 11.03 -2.02 -1.77
N THR A 34 11.06 -3.35 -1.80
CA THR A 34 9.96 -4.31 -1.67
C THR A 34 8.72 -3.78 -0.95
N THR A 35 7.61 -3.65 -1.69
CA THR A 35 6.30 -3.45 -1.08
C THR A 35 5.97 -4.60 -0.13
N THR A 36 5.75 -4.24 1.12
CA THR A 36 5.41 -5.20 2.17
C THR A 36 3.95 -5.02 2.53
N ILE A 37 3.14 -6.06 2.36
CA ILE A 37 1.72 -6.07 2.72
C ILE A 37 1.52 -7.10 3.82
N ASN A 38 1.23 -6.60 5.02
CA ASN A 38 0.86 -7.38 6.18
C ASN A 38 -0.66 -7.48 6.27
N THR A 39 -1.16 -8.67 6.57
CA THR A 39 -2.59 -8.93 6.78
C THR A 39 -2.77 -9.53 8.16
N TYR A 40 -3.66 -8.93 8.94
CA TYR A 40 -4.01 -9.34 10.29
C TYR A 40 -5.49 -9.71 10.30
N VAL A 41 -5.79 -10.98 10.53
CA VAL A 41 -7.16 -11.44 10.69
C VAL A 41 -7.49 -11.33 12.17
N ASN A 42 -8.41 -10.44 12.52
CA ASN A 42 -8.83 -10.21 13.89
C ASN A 42 -9.96 -11.16 14.28
N ASP A 43 -10.89 -11.42 13.35
CA ASP A 43 -12.04 -12.30 13.56
C ASP A 43 -12.11 -13.37 12.47
N GLN A 44 -11.65 -14.58 12.80
CA GLN A 44 -11.57 -15.68 11.85
C GLN A 44 -12.95 -16.26 11.51
N GLU A 45 -13.91 -16.25 12.44
CA GLU A 45 -15.27 -16.74 12.19
C GLU A 45 -16.01 -15.83 11.21
N LEU A 46 -15.90 -14.51 11.40
CA LEU A 46 -16.53 -13.55 10.49
C LEU A 46 -15.83 -13.54 9.14
N TYR A 47 -14.51 -13.73 9.12
CA TYR A 47 -13.76 -13.95 7.89
C TYR A 47 -14.26 -15.17 7.13
N GLU A 48 -14.45 -16.31 7.79
CA GLU A 48 -14.90 -17.55 7.15
C GLU A 48 -16.32 -17.45 6.59
N LYS A 49 -17.20 -16.72 7.28
CA LYS A 49 -18.55 -16.41 6.79
C LYS A 49 -18.55 -15.48 5.58
N ASN A 50 -17.59 -14.54 5.50
CA ASN A 50 -17.57 -13.47 4.49
C ASN A 50 -16.32 -13.52 3.60
N ARG A 51 -15.76 -14.72 3.37
CA ARG A 51 -14.49 -14.91 2.63
C ARG A 51 -14.46 -14.27 1.25
N ARG A 52 -15.61 -14.18 0.58
CA ARG A 52 -15.72 -13.54 -0.74
C ARG A 52 -15.52 -12.04 -0.66
N GLU A 53 -16.16 -11.38 0.30
CA GLU A 53 -16.03 -9.94 0.51
C GLU A 53 -14.64 -9.60 0.98
N VAL A 54 -14.10 -10.31 1.98
CA VAL A 54 -12.75 -10.03 2.45
C VAL A 54 -11.70 -10.26 1.37
N ARG A 55 -11.86 -11.29 0.51
CA ARG A 55 -10.96 -11.47 -0.64
C ARG A 55 -11.06 -10.33 -1.64
N LYS A 56 -12.25 -9.78 -1.83
CA LYS A 56 -12.45 -8.63 -2.70
C LYS A 56 -11.75 -7.41 -2.10
N ASP A 57 -12.02 -7.08 -0.83
CA ASP A 57 -11.38 -5.99 -0.11
C ASP A 57 -9.85 -6.11 -0.11
N MET A 58 -9.34 -7.33 0.07
CA MET A 58 -7.90 -7.62 0.03
C MET A 58 -7.31 -7.39 -1.36
N ASN A 59 -8.05 -7.70 -2.43
CA ASN A 59 -7.62 -7.44 -3.79
C ASN A 59 -7.69 -5.94 -4.13
N ASP A 60 -8.78 -5.27 -3.77
CA ASP A 60 -8.93 -3.81 -3.90
C ASP A 60 -7.81 -3.08 -3.14
N PHE A 61 -7.49 -3.50 -1.92
CA PHE A 61 -6.39 -2.90 -1.16
C PHE A 61 -5.03 -3.14 -1.81
N ARG A 62 -4.78 -4.35 -2.34
CA ARG A 62 -3.54 -4.64 -3.08
C ARG A 62 -3.42 -3.80 -4.35
N GLN A 63 -4.51 -3.68 -5.11
CA GLN A 63 -4.57 -2.83 -6.30
C GLN A 63 -4.20 -1.39 -5.94
N TYR A 64 -4.85 -0.85 -4.90
CA TYR A 64 -4.57 0.49 -4.40
C TYR A 64 -3.11 0.68 -3.95
N VAL A 65 -2.51 -0.31 -3.28
CA VAL A 65 -1.09 -0.27 -2.92
C VAL A 65 -0.20 -0.20 -4.17
N PHE A 66 -0.50 -0.96 -5.22
CA PHE A 66 0.25 -0.91 -6.48
C PHE A 66 0.07 0.41 -7.23
N ASP A 67 -1.16 0.93 -7.32
CA ASP A 67 -1.42 2.24 -7.93
C ASP A 67 -0.61 3.34 -7.21
N GLN A 68 -0.56 3.29 -5.86
CA GLN A 68 0.27 4.20 -5.07
C GLN A 68 1.77 3.95 -5.23
N GLU A 69 2.20 2.70 -5.48
CA GLU A 69 3.60 2.37 -5.79
C GLU A 69 4.02 3.01 -7.11
N ASP A 70 3.22 2.84 -8.16
CA ASP A 70 3.47 3.41 -9.48
C ASP A 70 3.48 4.95 -9.43
N GLU A 71 2.50 5.56 -8.76
CA GLU A 71 2.46 7.02 -8.56
C GLU A 71 3.71 7.51 -7.80
N LEU A 72 4.11 6.79 -6.75
CA LEU A 72 5.32 7.10 -5.99
C LEU A 72 6.58 6.95 -6.82
N PHE A 73 6.65 5.96 -7.72
CA PHE A 73 7.78 5.73 -8.60
C PHE A 73 7.88 6.78 -9.71
N ASP A 74 6.76 7.21 -10.27
CA ASP A 74 6.73 8.26 -11.30
C ASP A 74 7.03 9.65 -10.72
N ASP A 75 6.60 9.95 -9.50
CA ASP A 75 7.03 11.13 -8.74
C ASP A 75 8.57 11.16 -8.61
N VAL A 76 9.20 10.03 -8.27
CA VAL A 76 10.65 9.94 -8.08
C VAL A 76 11.41 10.10 -9.39
N LYS A 77 10.94 9.50 -10.49
CA LYS A 77 11.58 9.67 -11.80
C LYS A 77 11.56 11.12 -12.28
N THR A 78 10.54 11.88 -11.90
CA THR A 78 10.40 13.27 -12.34
C THR A 78 11.40 14.18 -11.62
N ASP A 79 11.68 13.94 -10.33
CA ASP A 79 12.67 14.69 -9.54
C ASP A 79 14.14 14.47 -9.98
N GLU A 80 14.47 13.35 -10.64
CA GLU A 80 15.85 13.07 -11.11
C GLU A 80 16.23 13.78 -12.43
N SER A 81 15.27 14.40 -13.13
CA SER A 81 15.51 14.96 -14.46
C SER A 81 15.89 16.46 -14.51
N ASP A 82 15.90 17.16 -13.38
CA ASP A 82 16.07 18.63 -13.37
C ASP A 82 17.34 19.14 -12.65
N THR A 83 18.47 18.45 -12.81
CA THR A 83 19.77 19.06 -12.45
C THR A 83 20.89 18.54 -13.35
N THR A 84 21.03 19.12 -14.55
CA THR A 84 22.31 19.60 -15.11
C THR A 84 22.07 20.20 -16.50
N ALA A 85 21.49 21.40 -16.55
CA ALA A 85 21.60 22.29 -17.71
C ALA A 85 21.90 23.70 -17.19
N THR A 86 23.18 23.98 -16.97
CA THR A 86 23.74 25.32 -16.76
C THR A 86 25.22 25.21 -17.15
N GLU A 87 25.49 25.43 -18.44
CA GLU A 87 26.06 26.67 -19.03
C GLU A 87 27.60 26.63 -19.04
#